data_AF-A0A260MGQ2-F1
#
_entry.id   AF-A0A260MGQ2-F1
#
_cell.length_a   1.000
_cell.length_b   1.000
_cell.length_c   1.000
_cell.angle_alpha   90.00
_cell.angle_beta   90.00
_cell.angle_gamma   90.00
#
_symmetry.space_group_name_H-M   'P 1'
#
loop_
_entity.id
_entity.type
_entity.pdbx_description
1 polymer ?
#
loop_
_entity_poly.entity_id
_entity_poly.type
_entity_poly.pdbx_seq_one_letter_code
_entity_poly.pdbx_strand_id
1 'polypeptide(L)'
;MTVSVPLPSDLPTEKSFKYTKASDTITSTPLPLKARRDRYATAVAEVAVRTAHEIFEADRDGVVSTLSMTVGVDTVDPATGHPTRITLVELATDRTVFERLNLSGVQAAATLEHLSAGVSKNPHDLVPVGNTRGVRG
;
A
#
# COMPACT_ATOMS: atom_id res chain seq x y z
N MET A 1 12.25 3.12 8.46
CA MET A 1 10.92 3.06 9.11
C MET A 1 10.11 1.91 8.52
N THR A 2 9.19 1.30 9.29
CA THR A 2 8.30 0.24 8.80
C THR A 2 6.84 0.65 9.02
N VAL A 3 5.98 0.37 8.04
CA VAL A 3 4.54 0.65 8.09
C VAL A 3 3.78 -0.64 7.80
N SER A 4 2.86 -1.02 8.67
CA SER A 4 2.01 -2.21 8.48
C SER A 4 0.68 -1.84 7.83
N VAL A 5 0.27 -2.66 6.86
CA VAL A 5 -1.07 -2.63 6.24
C VAL A 5 -1.78 -3.96 6.50
N PRO A 6 -3.13 -3.98 6.52
CA PRO A 6 -3.89 -5.20 6.77
C PRO A 6 -3.69 -6.24 5.67
N LEU A 7 -4.05 -7.50 5.94
CA LEU A 7 -4.06 -8.52 4.90
C LEU A 7 -5.12 -8.17 3.84
N PRO A 8 -4.93 -8.57 2.57
CA PRO A 8 -5.96 -8.46 1.55
C PRO A 8 -7.29 -9.12 1.95
N SER A 9 -7.23 -10.19 2.76
CA SER A 9 -8.38 -10.91 3.30
C SER A 9 -9.18 -10.13 4.34
N ASP A 10 -8.59 -9.11 4.97
CA ASP A 10 -9.24 -8.30 5.98
C ASP A 10 -10.12 -7.20 5.35
N LEU A 11 -10.01 -7.01 4.03
CA LEU A 11 -10.80 -6.04 3.30
C LEU A 11 -12.14 -6.63 2.86
N PRO A 12 -13.24 -5.84 2.94
CA PRO A 12 -14.54 -6.28 2.46
C PRO A 12 -14.50 -6.72 1.00
N THR A 13 -15.09 -7.88 0.72
CA THR A 13 -15.12 -8.46 -0.63
C THR A 13 -16.45 -8.25 -1.33
N GLU A 14 -17.44 -7.69 -0.65
CA GLU A 14 -18.79 -7.46 -1.11
C GLU A 14 -18.89 -6.09 -1.78
N LYS A 15 -19.44 -6.05 -2.99
CA LYS A 15 -19.74 -4.83 -3.74
C LYS A 15 -20.99 -4.14 -3.21
N SER A 16 -22.02 -4.92 -2.92
CA SER A 16 -23.34 -4.43 -2.53
C SER A 16 -24.14 -5.49 -1.81
N PHE A 17 -25.07 -5.04 -0.97
CA PHE A 17 -26.07 -5.87 -0.32
C PHE A 17 -27.46 -5.45 -0.81
N LYS A 18 -28.33 -6.41 -1.06
CA LYS A 18 -29.72 -6.18 -1.45
C LYS A 18 -30.65 -6.91 -0.49
N TYR A 19 -31.54 -6.15 0.14
CA TYR A 19 -32.63 -6.70 0.92
C TYR A 19 -33.86 -6.97 0.03
N THR A 20 -34.50 -8.12 0.20
CA THR A 20 -35.72 -8.52 -0.50
C THR A 20 -36.82 -8.77 0.51
N LYS A 21 -37.78 -7.84 0.62
CA LYS A 21 -38.88 -7.88 1.60
C LYS A 21 -39.77 -9.12 1.49
N ALA A 22 -40.08 -9.56 0.27
CA ALA A 22 -40.98 -10.69 0.03
C ALA A 22 -40.47 -12.00 0.64
N SER A 23 -39.16 -12.17 0.70
CA SER A 23 -38.49 -13.35 1.26
C SER A 23 -37.80 -13.07 2.60
N ASP A 24 -37.83 -11.82 3.08
CA ASP A 24 -37.06 -11.33 4.21
C ASP A 24 -35.57 -11.74 4.18
N THR A 25 -34.93 -11.61 3.01
CA THR A 25 -33.53 -12.04 2.82
C THR A 25 -32.61 -10.90 2.40
N ILE A 26 -31.34 -10.99 2.84
CA ILE A 26 -30.24 -10.14 2.35
C ILE A 26 -29.33 -10.98 1.45
N THR A 27 -29.12 -10.53 0.22
CA THR A 27 -28.16 -11.13 -0.72
C THR A 27 -27.00 -10.20 -0.97
N SER A 28 -25.78 -10.74 -1.04
CA SER A 28 -24.58 -9.98 -1.37
C SER A 28 -24.17 -10.20 -2.82
N THR A 29 -23.55 -9.19 -3.42
CA THR A 29 -22.88 -9.31 -4.72
C THR A 29 -21.38 -9.15 -4.49
N PRO A 30 -20.53 -10.11 -4.89
CA PRO A 30 -19.09 -10.00 -4.69
C PRO A 30 -18.47 -8.95 -5.61
N LEU A 31 -17.42 -8.29 -5.12
CA LEU A 31 -16.56 -7.43 -5.91
C LEU A 31 -15.74 -8.31 -6.88
N PRO A 32 -15.67 -7.98 -8.19
CA PRO A 32 -14.83 -8.72 -9.12
C PRO A 32 -13.37 -8.80 -8.63
N LEU A 33 -12.70 -9.94 -8.85
CA LEU A 33 -11.31 -10.15 -8.37
C LEU A 33 -10.37 -9.03 -8.82
N LYS A 34 -10.49 -8.57 -10.07
CA LYS A 34 -9.71 -7.44 -10.59
C LYS A 34 -9.91 -6.18 -9.74
N ALA A 35 -11.14 -5.84 -9.39
CA ALA A 35 -11.42 -4.66 -8.57
C ALA A 35 -10.87 -4.79 -7.14
N ARG A 36 -10.84 -6.00 -6.57
CA ARG A 36 -10.21 -6.25 -5.25
C ARG A 36 -8.70 -6.04 -5.32
N ARG A 37 -8.06 -6.59 -6.36
CA ARG A 37 -6.62 -6.43 -6.62
C ARG A 37 -6.25 -4.96 -6.81
N ASP A 38 -6.99 -4.27 -7.68
CA ASP A 38 -6.75 -2.86 -8.00
C ASP A 38 -6.97 -1.96 -6.76
N ARG A 39 -8.03 -2.22 -5.97
CA ARG A 39 -8.30 -1.51 -4.70
C ARG A 39 -7.17 -1.70 -3.68
N TYR A 40 -6.71 -2.93 -3.47
CA TYR A 40 -5.66 -3.20 -2.51
C TYR A 40 -4.33 -2.58 -2.92
N ALA A 41 -3.93 -2.75 -4.19
CA ALA A 41 -2.70 -2.16 -4.72
C ALA A 41 -2.70 -0.62 -4.59
N THR A 42 -3.83 0.01 -4.90
CA THR A 42 -4.00 1.47 -4.77
C THR A 42 -3.84 1.91 -3.31
N ALA A 43 -4.54 1.25 -2.38
CA ALA A 43 -4.48 1.60 -0.96
C ALA A 43 -3.05 1.46 -0.39
N VAL A 44 -2.32 0.39 -0.76
CA VAL A 44 -0.92 0.19 -0.33
C VAL A 44 -0.01 1.32 -0.85
N ALA A 45 -0.18 1.72 -2.11
CA ALA A 45 0.59 2.82 -2.69
C ALA A 45 0.26 4.17 -2.02
N GLU A 46 -1.02 4.45 -1.77
CA GLU A 46 -1.46 5.65 -1.07
C GLU A 46 -0.93 5.71 0.36
N VAL A 47 -0.90 4.58 1.09
CA VAL A 47 -0.29 4.51 2.43
C VAL A 47 1.18 4.89 2.39
N ALA A 48 1.94 4.40 1.40
CA ALA A 48 3.36 4.74 1.27
C ALA A 48 3.57 6.26 1.05
N VAL A 49 2.87 6.83 0.06
CA VAL A 49 2.98 8.26 -0.28
C VAL A 49 2.50 9.14 0.87
N ARG A 50 1.36 8.80 1.48
CA ARG A 50 0.82 9.57 2.59
C ARG A 50 1.72 9.52 3.81
N THR A 51 2.30 8.36 4.13
CA THR A 51 3.22 8.27 5.27
C THR A 51 4.47 9.14 5.06
N ALA A 52 5.04 9.13 3.84
CA ALA A 52 6.17 10.00 3.52
C ALA A 52 5.80 11.49 3.65
N HIS A 53 4.62 11.87 3.18
CA HIS A 53 4.11 13.24 3.33
C HIS A 53 3.98 13.67 4.78
N GLU A 54 3.31 12.87 5.62
CA GLU A 54 3.05 13.19 7.03
C GLU A 54 4.36 13.30 7.82
N ILE A 55 5.41 12.53 7.48
CA ILE A 55 6.73 12.63 8.13
C ILE A 55 7.39 13.98 7.82
N PHE A 56 7.46 14.37 6.55
CA PHE A 56 8.08 15.63 6.16
C PHE A 56 7.27 16.85 6.59
N GLU A 57 5.93 16.74 6.60
CA GLU A 57 5.02 17.80 7.04
C GLU A 57 5.03 17.99 8.56
N ALA A 58 5.17 16.91 9.34
CA ALA A 58 5.29 16.98 10.80
C ALA A 58 6.64 17.59 11.26
N ASP A 59 7.71 17.38 10.50
CA ASP A 59 9.03 17.95 10.79
C ASP A 59 9.15 19.38 10.23
N ARG A 60 8.60 20.33 11.00
CA ARG A 60 8.58 21.77 10.68
C ARG A 60 9.95 22.44 10.69
N ASP A 61 10.87 21.90 11.48
CA ASP A 61 12.24 22.44 11.60
C ASP A 61 13.17 21.91 10.50
N GLY A 62 12.69 20.97 9.67
CA GLY A 62 13.41 20.46 8.50
C GLY A 62 14.63 19.60 8.85
N VAL A 63 14.62 18.95 10.02
CA VAL A 63 15.74 18.12 10.50
C VAL A 63 15.88 16.82 9.69
N VAL A 64 14.76 16.24 9.26
CA VAL A 64 14.68 15.04 8.42
C VAL A 64 14.94 15.43 6.97
N SER A 65 16.17 15.20 6.51
CA SER A 65 16.58 15.46 5.12
C SER A 65 16.22 14.32 4.16
N THR A 66 16.19 13.08 4.65
CA THR A 66 15.92 11.88 3.87
C THR A 66 14.99 10.94 4.64
N LEU A 67 14.23 10.14 3.89
CA LEU A 67 13.37 9.11 4.42
C LEU A 67 13.70 7.78 3.75
N SER A 68 13.80 6.71 4.54
CA SER A 68 13.78 5.32 4.04
C SER A 68 12.72 4.54 4.80
N MET A 69 11.77 3.96 4.07
CA MET A 69 10.64 3.24 4.64
C MET A 69 10.23 2.01 3.83
N THR A 70 9.62 1.05 4.52
CA THR A 70 8.94 -0.07 3.89
C THR A 70 7.47 -0.14 4.32
N VAL A 71 6.60 -0.50 3.39
CA VAL A 71 5.20 -0.85 3.66
C VAL A 71 5.04 -2.34 3.46
N GLY A 72 4.48 -3.04 4.43
CA GLY A 72 4.35 -4.50 4.37
C GLY A 72 3.24 -5.05 5.24
N VAL A 73 3.00 -6.34 5.08
CA VAL A 73 1.98 -7.09 5.82
C VAL A 73 2.70 -8.07 6.75
N ASP A 74 2.26 -8.10 8.01
CA ASP A 74 2.66 -9.13 8.96
C ASP A 74 1.71 -10.32 8.79
N THR A 75 2.26 -11.52 8.59
CA THR A 75 1.50 -12.75 8.32
C THR A 75 2.23 -13.98 8.88
N VAL A 76 1.71 -15.17 8.62
CA VAL A 76 2.33 -16.44 8.97
C VAL A 76 2.79 -17.14 7.70
N ASP A 77 4.04 -17.62 7.68
CA ASP A 77 4.55 -18.43 6.59
C ASP A 77 3.82 -19.78 6.56
N PRO A 78 3.11 -20.14 5.47
CA PRO A 78 2.36 -21.38 5.40
C PRO A 78 3.22 -22.65 5.40
N ALA A 79 4.51 -22.56 5.03
CA ALA A 79 5.43 -23.70 5.03
C ALA A 79 6.02 -23.97 6.42
N THR A 80 6.21 -22.94 7.24
CA THR A 80 6.90 -23.06 8.55
C THR A 80 5.99 -22.80 9.75
N GLY A 81 4.85 -22.14 9.55
CA GLY A 81 3.95 -21.70 10.62
C GLY A 81 4.49 -20.55 11.47
N HIS A 82 5.62 -19.95 11.09
CA HIS A 82 6.24 -18.86 11.85
C HIS A 82 5.76 -17.49 11.37
N PRO A 83 5.72 -16.48 12.27
CA PRO A 83 5.49 -15.10 11.88
C PRO A 83 6.51 -14.64 10.84
N THR A 84 6.03 -13.99 9.78
CA THR A 84 6.85 -13.43 8.71
C THR A 84 6.27 -12.10 8.26
N ARG A 85 7.08 -11.31 7.54
CA ARG A 85 6.67 -10.03 6.99
C ARG A 85 6.91 -10.00 5.49
N ILE A 86 5.90 -9.58 4.74
CA ILE A 86 5.97 -9.44 3.29
C ILE A 86 6.01 -7.95 2.95
N THR A 87 7.15 -7.49 2.45
CA THR A 87 7.34 -6.10 2.01
C THR A 87 6.69 -5.88 0.65
N LEU A 88 5.77 -4.93 0.57
CA LEU A 88 5.00 -4.60 -0.62
C LEU A 88 5.48 -3.30 -1.30
N VAL A 89 6.02 -2.36 -0.52
CA VAL A 89 6.65 -1.14 -1.03
C VAL A 89 7.94 -0.87 -0.27
N GLU A 90 8.97 -0.44 -0.98
CA GLU A 90 10.20 0.13 -0.43
C GLU A 90 10.42 1.50 -1.05
N LEU A 91 10.52 2.53 -0.21
CA LEU A 91 10.70 3.91 -0.65
C LEU A 91 11.91 4.49 0.09
N ALA A 92 12.84 5.07 -0.66
CA ALA A 92 13.70 6.11 -0.11
C ALA A 92 13.66 7.34 -0.99
N THR A 93 13.71 8.50 -0.35
CA THR A 93 13.63 9.78 -1.03
C THR A 93 14.20 10.90 -0.15
N ASP A 94 14.74 11.92 -0.80
CA ASP A 94 15.09 13.17 -0.15
C ASP A 94 13.85 14.03 0.04
N ARG A 95 13.80 14.79 1.14
CA ARG A 95 12.78 15.81 1.39
C ARG A 95 12.61 16.73 0.19
N THR A 96 13.72 17.25 -0.34
CA THR A 96 13.68 18.21 -1.46
C THR A 96 13.09 17.60 -2.74
N VAL A 97 13.26 16.30 -2.97
CA VAL A 97 12.67 15.60 -4.12
C VAL A 97 11.17 15.43 -3.90
N PHE A 98 10.78 14.97 -2.71
CA PHE A 98 9.39 14.69 -2.38
C PHE A 98 8.52 15.96 -2.33
N GLU A 99 9.01 17.03 -1.71
CA GLU A 99 8.26 18.30 -1.55
C GLU A 99 8.03 19.04 -2.87
N ARG A 100 8.75 18.68 -3.95
CA ARG A 100 8.47 19.22 -5.30
C ARG A 100 7.24 18.58 -5.96
N LEU A 101 6.71 17.49 -5.39
CA LEU A 101 5.54 16.82 -5.93
C LEU A 101 4.27 17.61 -5.57
N ASN A 102 3.43 17.88 -6.57
CA ASN A 102 2.07 18.35 -6.31
C ASN A 102 1.14 17.17 -6.00
N LEU A 103 1.14 16.72 -4.73
CA LEU A 103 0.38 15.53 -4.31
C LEU A 103 -1.13 15.62 -4.55
N SER A 104 -1.71 16.82 -4.71
CA SER A 104 -3.14 16.98 -5.03
C SER A 104 -3.54 16.46 -6.42
N GLY A 105 -2.57 16.26 -7.32
CA GLY A 105 -2.79 15.86 -8.70
C GLY A 105 -2.13 14.56 -9.12
N VAL A 106 -1.62 13.75 -8.18
CA VAL A 106 -0.87 12.53 -8.51
C VAL A 106 -1.70 11.25 -8.34
N GLN A 107 -1.32 10.22 -9.08
CA GLN A 107 -1.69 8.84 -8.78
C GLN A 107 -0.54 8.20 -7.99
N ALA A 108 -0.82 7.66 -6.80
CA ALA A 108 0.22 7.19 -5.88
C ALA A 108 1.15 6.15 -6.50
N ALA A 109 0.64 5.22 -7.31
CA ALA A 109 1.46 4.24 -8.02
C ALA A 109 2.47 4.90 -8.98
N ALA A 110 2.04 5.90 -9.75
CA ALA A 110 2.90 6.65 -10.67
C ALA A 110 3.92 7.51 -9.90
N THR A 111 3.54 8.05 -8.74
CA THR A 111 4.46 8.75 -7.84
C THR A 111 5.56 7.83 -7.33
N LEU A 112 5.22 6.63 -6.87
CA LEU A 112 6.19 5.65 -6.41
C LEU A 112 7.15 5.22 -7.55
N GLU A 113 6.62 5.03 -8.76
CA GLU A 113 7.45 4.76 -9.94
C GLU A 113 8.40 5.94 -10.25
N HIS A 114 7.90 7.18 -10.23
CA HIS A 114 8.71 8.38 -10.42
C HIS A 114 9.83 8.51 -9.38
N LEU A 115 9.55 8.16 -8.13
CA LEU A 115 10.52 8.13 -7.03
C LEU A 115 11.43 6.90 -7.06
N SER A 116 11.33 6.05 -8.08
CA SER A 116 12.10 4.80 -8.20
C SER A 116 11.93 3.86 -7.00
N ALA A 117 10.76 3.88 -6.37
CA ALA A 117 10.42 2.99 -5.27
C ALA A 117 10.31 1.54 -5.76
N GLY A 118 10.69 0.60 -4.90
CA GLY A 118 10.39 -0.81 -5.10
C GLY A 118 8.91 -1.05 -4.82
N VAL A 119 8.16 -1.58 -5.78
CA VAL A 119 6.72 -1.87 -5.61
C VAL A 119 6.44 -3.32 -6.01
N SER A 120 5.68 -4.03 -5.18
CA SER A 120 5.18 -5.36 -5.51
C SER A 120 4.36 -5.35 -6.80
N LYS A 121 4.63 -6.31 -7.68
CA LYS A 121 3.84 -6.50 -8.91
C LYS A 121 2.44 -7.06 -8.65
N ASN A 122 2.22 -7.65 -7.48
CA ASN A 122 0.94 -8.23 -7.12
C ASN A 122 0.77 -8.25 -5.58
N PRO A 123 0.47 -7.08 -4.98
CA PRO A 123 0.38 -6.97 -3.53
C PRO A 123 -0.81 -7.75 -2.96
N HIS A 124 -1.89 -7.90 -3.72
CA HIS A 124 -3.08 -8.65 -3.28
C HIS A 124 -2.80 -10.15 -3.11
N ASP A 125 -1.90 -10.72 -3.91
CA ASP A 125 -1.47 -12.11 -3.75
C ASP A 125 -0.20 -12.23 -2.91
N LEU A 126 0.14 -11.16 -2.16
CA LEU A 126 1.28 -11.08 -1.24
C LEU A 126 2.63 -11.43 -1.90
N VAL A 127 2.80 -11.06 -3.16
CA VAL A 127 4.11 -11.15 -3.81
C VAL A 127 5.01 -10.06 -3.21
N PRO A 128 6.21 -10.36 -2.69
CA PRO A 128 7.09 -9.34 -2.16
C PRO A 128 7.61 -8.43 -3.27
N VAL A 129 8.14 -7.27 -2.90
CA VAL A 129 8.92 -6.43 -3.82
C VAL A 129 10.03 -7.25 -4.49
N GLY A 130 10.20 -7.07 -5.81
CA GLY A 130 11.24 -7.76 -6.56
C GLY A 130 12.54 -6.95 -6.56
N ASN A 131 13.66 -7.56 -6.16
CA ASN A 131 15.01 -6.97 -6.08
C ASN A 131 15.57 -6.48 -7.43
N THR A 132 14.97 -5.46 -8.05
CA THR A 132 15.36 -5.01 -9.40
C THR A 132 15.96 -3.62 -9.48
N ARG A 133 15.98 -2.83 -8.40
CA ARG A 133 16.81 -1.62 -8.27
C ARG A 133 16.99 -1.34 -6.78
N GLY A 134 18.24 -1.28 -6.32
CA GLY A 134 18.53 -0.86 -4.95
C GLY A 134 17.91 0.51 -4.70
N VAL A 135 17.15 0.62 -3.61
CA VAL A 135 16.59 1.88 -3.13
C VAL A 135 17.76 2.85 -2.94
N ARG A 136 17.83 3.89 -3.77
CA ARG A 136 18.88 4.91 -3.66
C ARG A 136 18.54 5.80 -2.47
N GLY A 137 19.34 5.69 -1.42
CA GLY A 137 19.46 6.73 -0.40
C GLY A 137 20.48 7.78 -0.79
#